data_AF-A0A6P0XZR9-F1
#
_entry.id   AF-A0A6P0XZR9-F1
#
_cell.length_a   1.000
_cell.length_b   1.000
_cell.length_c   1.000
_cell.angle_alpha   90.00
_cell.angle_beta   90.00
_cell.angle_gamma   90.00
#
_symmetry.space_group_name_H-M   'P 1'
#
loop_
_entity.id
_entity.type
_entity.pdbx_description
1 polymer ?
#
loop_
_entity_poly.entity_id
_entity_poly.type
_entity_poly.pdbx_seq_one_letter_code
_entity_poly.pdbx_strand_id
1 'polypeptide(L)'
;MTAKVTTLVNQPYKYGFVTDIESETIPRGLSEDVVRLISAKKNEPEFMLNFRLKAYRKWLQMKEPVWAQVDYPQIDYQNIIYYSAPKVQDKKKSLDEVDPTLLDTFEKLG
;
A
#
# COMPACT_ATOMS: atom_id res chain seq x y z
N MET A 1 -40.45 -11.78 -4.13
CA MET A 1 -39.78 -10.46 -4.11
C MET A 1 -38.33 -10.54 -3.59
N THR A 2 -37.99 -11.47 -2.69
CA THR A 2 -36.66 -11.57 -2.05
C THR A 2 -35.55 -12.09 -2.98
N ALA A 3 -35.84 -13.06 -3.84
CA ALA A 3 -34.83 -13.72 -4.69
C ALA A 3 -34.12 -12.78 -5.68
N LYS A 4 -34.83 -11.77 -6.23
CA LYS A 4 -34.26 -10.79 -7.18
C LYS A 4 -33.26 -9.84 -6.51
N VAL A 5 -33.47 -9.52 -5.24
CA VAL A 5 -32.59 -8.63 -4.46
C VAL A 5 -31.29 -9.36 -4.16
N THR A 6 -31.36 -10.63 -3.74
CA THR A 6 -30.20 -11.47 -3.46
C THR A 6 -29.31 -11.65 -4.69
N THR A 7 -29.90 -11.83 -5.89
CA THR A 7 -29.14 -11.93 -7.15
C THR A 7 -28.46 -10.63 -7.57
N LEU A 8 -29.01 -9.47 -7.18
CA LEU A 8 -28.43 -8.17 -7.53
C LEU A 8 -27.24 -7.81 -6.61
N VAL A 9 -27.36 -8.18 -5.33
CA VAL A 9 -26.33 -7.92 -4.31
C VAL A 9 -25.13 -8.87 -4.46
N ASN A 10 -25.36 -10.11 -4.89
CA ASN A 10 -24.30 -11.11 -5.06
C ASN A 10 -23.61 -11.06 -6.43
N GLN A 11 -23.87 -10.04 -7.25
CA GLN A 11 -23.12 -9.90 -8.49
C GLN A 11 -21.68 -9.48 -8.18
N PRO A 12 -20.67 -10.18 -8.70
CA PRO A 12 -19.28 -9.76 -8.54
C PRO A 12 -19.12 -8.34 -9.09
N TYR A 13 -18.48 -7.47 -8.32
CA TYR A 13 -18.28 -6.09 -8.71
C TYR A 13 -17.49 -6.03 -10.02
N LYS A 14 -18.15 -5.56 -11.08
CA LYS A 14 -17.62 -5.58 -12.46
C LYS A 14 -16.25 -4.89 -12.60
N TYR A 15 -15.92 -3.97 -11.70
CA TYR A 15 -14.67 -3.21 -11.70
C TYR A 15 -13.69 -3.59 -10.58
N GLY A 16 -13.89 -4.75 -9.95
CA GLY A 16 -13.05 -5.27 -8.86
C GLY A 16 -11.83 -6.03 -9.35
N PHE A 17 -11.18 -5.54 -10.41
CA PHE A 17 -10.03 -6.22 -10.99
C PHE A 17 -8.85 -6.18 -10.01
N VAL A 18 -8.18 -7.31 -9.83
CA VAL A 18 -6.93 -7.43 -9.08
C VAL A 18 -5.89 -7.92 -10.06
N THR A 19 -4.80 -7.17 -10.21
CA THR A 19 -3.64 -7.60 -10.98
C THR A 19 -2.58 -8.04 -9.98
N ASP A 20 -2.14 -9.28 -10.09
CA ASP A 20 -1.07 -9.81 -9.26
C ASP A 20 0.28 -9.34 -9.83
N ILE A 21 0.76 -8.20 -9.33
CA ILE A 21 2.04 -7.61 -9.73
C ILE A 21 3.07 -7.96 -8.67
N GLU A 22 4.18 -8.58 -9.10
CA GLU A 22 5.31 -8.80 -8.22
C GLU A 22 5.79 -7.47 -7.63
N SER A 23 5.74 -7.36 -6.30
CA SER A 23 6.08 -6.14 -5.57
C SER A 23 7.25 -6.41 -4.64
N GLU A 24 8.17 -5.44 -4.56
CA GLU A 24 9.21 -5.43 -3.56
C GLU A 24 8.63 -4.82 -2.28
N THR A 25 8.71 -5.58 -1.18
CA THR A 25 8.27 -5.15 0.14
C THR A 25 9.46 -5.10 1.09
N ILE A 26 9.36 -4.22 2.07
CA ILE A 26 10.34 -4.14 3.17
C ILE A 26 9.88 -5.02 4.33
N PRO A 27 10.79 -5.34 5.29
CA PRO A 27 10.40 -6.02 6.51
C PRO A 27 9.26 -5.30 7.26
N ARG A 28 8.47 -6.08 7.99
CA ARG A 28 7.38 -5.54 8.83
C ARG A 28 7.95 -4.68 9.97
N GLY A 29 7.17 -3.68 10.32
CA GLY A 29 7.36 -2.84 11.49
C GLY A 29 8.04 -1.52 11.22
N LEU A 30 7.97 -0.63 12.22
CA LEU A 30 8.45 0.74 12.11
C LEU A 30 9.71 0.94 12.94
N SER A 31 10.81 1.31 12.28
CA SER A 31 12.08 1.67 12.90
C SER A 31 12.70 2.87 12.20
N GLU A 32 13.70 3.52 12.82
CA GLU A 32 14.46 4.58 12.14
C GLU A 32 15.12 4.06 10.84
N ASP A 33 15.54 2.80 10.82
CA ASP A 33 16.20 2.18 9.66
C ASP A 33 15.21 1.96 8.51
N VAL A 34 13.97 1.58 8.83
CA VAL A 34 12.87 1.53 7.86
C VAL A 34 12.60 2.91 7.28
N VAL A 35 12.57 3.96 8.12
CA VAL A 35 12.38 5.34 7.64
C VAL A 35 13.52 5.77 6.71
N ARG A 36 14.79 5.49 7.07
CA ARG A 36 15.97 5.77 6.23
C ARG A 36 15.90 5.02 4.90
N LEU A 37 15.57 3.72 4.95
CA LEU A 37 15.46 2.87 3.77
C LEU A 37 14.38 3.38 2.80
N ILE A 38 13.20 3.73 3.32
CA ILE A 38 12.11 4.30 2.50
C ILE A 38 12.54 5.62 1.87
N SER A 39 13.18 6.50 2.65
CA SER A 39 13.65 7.79 2.17
C SER A 39 14.69 7.64 1.06
N ALA A 40 15.63 6.70 1.21
CA ALA A 40 16.61 6.35 0.19
C ALA A 40 15.96 5.77 -1.08
N LYS A 41 15.02 4.82 -0.95
CA LYS A 41 14.27 4.26 -2.09
C LYS A 41 13.47 5.31 -2.85
N LYS A 42 12.97 6.34 -2.15
CA LYS A 42 12.22 7.44 -2.74
C LYS A 42 13.08 8.61 -3.23
N ASN A 43 14.40 8.54 -3.05
CA ASN A 43 15.33 9.61 -3.38
C ASN A 43 14.89 10.97 -2.78
N GLU A 44 14.47 10.95 -1.52
CA GLU A 44 13.98 12.15 -0.84
C GLU A 44 15.14 13.09 -0.46
N PRO A 45 14.89 14.42 -0.46
CA PRO A 45 15.88 15.38 0.02
C PRO A 45 16.12 15.25 1.53
N GLU A 46 17.30 15.66 2.00
CA GLU A 46 17.74 15.46 3.40
C GLU A 46 16.78 16.08 4.43
N PHE A 47 16.16 17.23 4.13
CA PHE A 47 15.21 17.86 5.03
C PHE A 47 13.97 16.98 5.28
N MET A 48 13.52 16.21 4.28
CA MET A 48 12.39 15.28 4.40
C MET A 48 12.76 14.10 5.30
N LEU A 49 13.95 13.53 5.13
CA LEU A 49 14.45 12.48 6.01
C LEU A 49 14.51 12.94 7.47
N ASN A 50 15.10 14.12 7.71
CA ASN A 50 15.21 14.69 9.05
C ASN A 50 13.84 14.98 9.67
N PHE A 51 12.88 15.47 8.87
CA PHE A 51 11.51 15.67 9.32
C PHE A 51 10.84 14.35 9.73
N ARG A 52 10.96 13.30 8.90
CA ARG A 52 10.40 11.97 9.19
C ARG A 52 11.01 11.36 10.45
N LEU A 53 12.33 11.44 10.63
CA LEU A 53 13.01 10.94 11.82
C LEU A 53 12.56 11.68 13.09
N LYS A 54 12.41 13.01 13.01
CA LYS A 54 11.88 13.81 14.12
C LYS A 54 10.44 13.42 14.47
N ALA A 55 9.60 13.20 13.46
CA ALA A 55 8.23 12.75 13.66
C ALA A 55 8.17 11.36 14.33
N TYR A 56 8.98 10.41 13.87
CA TYR A 56 9.08 9.07 14.45
C TYR A 56 9.48 9.11 15.93
N ARG A 57 10.53 9.87 16.28
CA ARG A 57 10.97 10.03 17.67
C ARG A 57 9.89 10.64 18.57
N LYS A 58 9.13 11.60 18.05
CA LYS A 58 8.02 12.20 18.79
C LYS A 58 6.87 11.21 18.96
N TRP A 59 6.54 10.46 17.91
CA TRP A 59 5.49 9.44 17.93
C TRP A 59 5.75 8.35 18.98
N LEU A 60 7.01 7.89 19.13
CA LEU A 60 7.39 6.92 20.18
C LEU A 60 7.07 7.39 21.61
N GLN A 61 6.98 8.69 21.84
CA GLN A 61 6.65 9.28 23.15
C GLN A 61 5.15 9.58 23.31
N MET A 62 4.39 9.49 22.23
CA MET A 62 2.95 9.74 22.27
C MET A 62 2.22 8.52 22.85
N LYS A 63 1.12 8.79 23.53
CA LYS A 63 0.18 7.77 23.98
C LYS A 63 -1.09 7.89 23.15
N GLU A 64 -1.65 6.74 22.79
CA GLU A 64 -2.92 6.67 22.10
C GLU A 64 -4.04 7.25 23.01
N PRO A 65 -4.82 8.23 22.52
CA PRO A 65 -5.91 8.81 23.30
C PRO A 65 -7.16 7.91 23.31
N VAL A 66 -7.86 7.84 24.44
CA VAL A 66 -9.02 6.94 24.65
C VAL A 66 -10.32 7.73 24.91
N TRP A 67 -10.45 8.94 24.39
CA TRP A 67 -11.62 9.80 24.66
C TRP A 67 -12.87 9.40 23.86
N ALA A 68 -12.70 8.64 22.78
CA ALA A 68 -13.82 8.17 21.97
C ALA A 68 -14.43 6.90 22.58
N GLN A 69 -15.76 6.86 22.69
CA GLN A 69 -16.49 5.68 23.16
C GLN A 69 -16.66 4.66 22.01
N VAL A 70 -15.53 4.20 21.48
CA VAL A 70 -15.45 3.22 20.40
C VAL A 70 -14.50 2.11 20.82
N ASP A 71 -14.96 0.87 20.67
CA ASP A 71 -14.13 -0.30 20.95
C ASP A 71 -13.47 -0.77 19.65
N TYR A 72 -12.14 -0.77 19.63
CA TYR A 72 -11.35 -1.32 18.54
C TYR A 72 -10.11 -2.02 19.10
N PRO A 73 -9.62 -3.07 18.43
CA PRO A 73 -8.40 -3.74 18.84
C PRO A 73 -7.22 -2.76 18.73
N GLN A 74 -6.27 -2.85 19.66
CA GLN A 74 -5.04 -2.07 19.58
C GLN A 74 -4.32 -2.35 18.26
N ILE A 75 -3.83 -1.27 17.64
CA ILE A 75 -3.11 -1.36 16.38
C ILE A 75 -1.71 -1.91 16.67
N ASP A 76 -1.40 -3.08 16.10
CA ASP A 76 -0.03 -3.59 16.07
C ASP A 76 0.75 -2.89 14.95
N TYR A 77 1.34 -1.74 15.27
CA TYR A 77 2.17 -0.97 14.35
C TYR A 77 3.40 -1.75 13.86
N GLN A 78 3.85 -2.77 14.59
CA GLN A 78 5.02 -3.56 14.21
C GLN A 78 4.68 -4.66 13.20
N ASN A 79 3.41 -4.95 12.99
CA ASN A 79 2.95 -5.93 12.00
C ASN A 79 2.63 -5.31 10.63
N ILE A 80 2.81 -4.00 10.47
CA ILE A 80 2.50 -3.28 9.22
C ILE A 80 3.71 -3.29 8.28
N ILE A 81 3.46 -3.46 6.98
CA ILE A 81 4.44 -3.24 5.91
C ILE A 81 4.32 -1.78 5.46
N TYR A 82 5.31 -0.95 5.78
CA TYR A 82 5.27 0.50 5.52
C TYR A 82 5.70 0.91 4.10
N TYR A 83 6.20 -0.03 3.31
CA TYR A 83 6.57 0.20 1.92
C TYR A 83 6.36 -1.05 1.07
N SER A 84 5.61 -0.86 -0.02
CA SER A 84 5.46 -1.80 -1.11
C SER A 84 5.50 -1.01 -2.40
N ALA A 85 6.34 -1.44 -3.34
CA ALA A 85 6.38 -0.86 -4.68
C ALA A 85 6.38 -2.00 -5.71
N PRO A 86 5.69 -1.85 -6.86
CA PRO A 86 5.76 -2.83 -7.92
C PRO A 86 7.20 -2.92 -8.42
N LYS A 87 7.68 -4.14 -8.71
CA LYS A 87 8.96 -4.32 -9.40
C LYS A 87 8.80 -3.68 -10.78
N VAL A 88 9.46 -2.55 -10.99
CA VAL A 88 9.49 -1.89 -12.28
C VAL A 88 10.29 -2.79 -13.21
N GLN A 89 9.61 -3.58 -14.03
CA GLN A 89 10.24 -4.14 -15.23
C GLN A 89 10.68 -2.94 -16.09
N ASP A 90 11.86 -3.05 -16.71
CA ASP A 90 12.44 -1.99 -17.55
C ASP A 90 11.37 -1.38 -18.46
N LYS A 91 11.41 -0.05 -18.67
CA LYS A 91 10.54 0.64 -19.63
C LYS A 91 10.79 0.05 -21.01
N LYS A 92 10.01 -0.97 -21.36
CA LYS A 92 10.03 -1.60 -22.66
C LYS A 92 9.54 -0.58 -23.68
N LYS A 93 10.30 -0.45 -24.77
CA LYS A 93 10.18 0.68 -25.72
C LYS A 93 9.03 0.50 -26.71
N SER A 94 8.40 -0.67 -26.75
CA SER A 94 7.29 -1.02 -27.64
C SER A 94 6.14 -1.67 -26.87
N LEU A 95 4.91 -1.49 -27.37
CA LEU A 95 3.69 -2.16 -26.87
C LEU A 95 3.81 -3.70 -26.95
N ASP A 96 4.55 -4.22 -27.94
CA ASP A 96 4.75 -5.66 -28.17
C ASP A 96 5.60 -6.35 -27.09
N GLU A 97 6.29 -5.55 -26.28
CA GLU A 97 7.19 -6.03 -25.26
C GLU A 97 6.53 -6.04 -23.87
N VAL A 98 5.39 -5.36 -23.71
CA VAL A 98 4.68 -5.19 -22.43
C VAL A 98 4.25 -6.54 -21.86
N ASP A 99 4.37 -6.70 -20.54
CA ASP A 99 3.96 -7.92 -19.83
C ASP A 99 2.48 -8.23 -20.14
N PRO A 100 2.11 -9.47 -20.52
CA PRO A 100 0.73 -9.83 -20.84
C PRO A 100 -0.25 -9.50 -19.71
N THR A 101 0.21 -9.47 -18.46
CA THR A 101 -0.60 -9.06 -17.30
C THR A 101 -0.98 -7.57 -17.34
N LEU A 102 -0.09 -6.70 -17.81
CA LEU A 102 -0.35 -5.27 -17.96
C LEU A 102 -1.32 -5.01 -19.11
N LEU A 103 -1.19 -5.71 -20.23
CA LEU A 103 -2.11 -5.61 -21.37
C LEU A 103 -3.53 -6.03 -21.00
N ASP A 104 -3.71 -7.17 -20.33
CA ASP A 104 -5.00 -7.62 -19.80
C ASP A 104 -5.59 -6.61 -18.79
N THR A 105 -4.74 -5.94 -18.01
CA THR A 105 -5.18 -4.87 -17.11
C THR A 105 -5.68 -3.64 -17.88
N PHE A 106 -5.00 -3.23 -18.96
CA PHE A 106 -5.47 -2.14 -19.83
C PHE A 106 -6.77 -2.50 -20.56
N GLU A 107 -6.90 -3.71 -21.09
CA GLU A 107 -8.14 -4.19 -21.73
C GLU A 107 -9.33 -4.21 -20.76
N LYS A 108 -9.10 -4.54 -19.49
CA LYS A 108 -10.13 -4.48 -18.43
C LYS A 108 -10.56 -3.05 -18.09
N LEU A 109 -9.69 -2.06 -18.31
CA LEU A 109 -9.97 -0.65 -18.00
C LEU A 109 -10.70 0.09 -19.13
N GLY A 110 -10.64 -0.42 -20.37
CA GLY A 110 -11.36 0.11 -21.54
C GLY A 110 -10.54 1.07 -22.38
#